data_AF-A0A2V9KRA7-F1
#
_entry.id   AF-A0A2V9KRA7-F1
#
_cell.length_a   1.000
_cell.length_b   1.000
_cell.length_c   1.000
_cell.angle_alpha   90.00
_cell.angle_beta   90.00
_cell.angle_gamma   90.00
#
_symmetry.space_group_name_H-M   'P 1'
#
loop_
_entity.id
_entity.type
_entity.pdbx_description
1 polymer ?
#
loop_
_entity_poly.entity_id
_entity_poly.type
_entity_poly.pdbx_seq_one_letter_code
_entity_poly.pdbx_strand_id
1 'polypeptide(L)' 'MNLTHKILKEHLVEGKLEPGAEIGIKVDQTLIQDATGTMVWQQFHSFGIPRIKVPLCVT' A
#
# COMPACT_ATOMS: atom_id res chain seq x y z
N MET A 1 -7.40 6.43 22.12
CA MET A 1 -7.03 6.08 20.73
C MET A 1 -5.65 5.44 20.76
N ASN A 2 -5.50 4.19 20.29
CA ASN A 2 -4.22 3.49 20.30
C ASN A 2 -3.30 3.97 19.16
N LEU A 3 -2.04 3.52 19.15
CA LEU A 3 -1.05 3.91 18.13
C LEU A 3 -1.50 3.50 16.72
N THR A 4 -2.00 2.28 16.54
CA THR A 4 -2.48 1.78 15.25
C THR A 4 -3.58 2.66 14.66
N HIS A 5 -4.56 3.08 15.48
CA HIS A 5 -5.63 3.97 15.02
C HIS A 5 -5.06 5.34 14.60
N LYS A 6 -4.03 5.84 15.29
CA LYS A 6 -3.41 7.14 14.94
C LYS A 6 -2.75 7.05 13.56
N ILE A 7 -1.97 5.99 13.34
CA ILE A 7 -1.30 5.72 12.06
C ILE A 7 -2.35 5.57 10.95
N LEU A 8 -3.36 4.73 11.14
CA LEU A 8 -4.41 4.52 10.12
C LEU A 8 -5.18 5.81 9.81
N LYS A 9 -5.50 6.62 10.83
CA LYS A 9 -6.19 7.90 10.65
C LYS A 9 -5.35 8.90 9.86
N GLU A 10 -4.03 8.92 10.05
CA GLU A 10 -3.12 9.81 9.34
C GLU A 10 -2.98 9.48 7.85
N HIS A 11 -3.14 8.19 7.48
CA HIS A 11 -2.99 7.71 6.11
C HIS A 11 -4.33 7.39 5.41
N LEU A 12 -5.47 7.69 6.05
CA LEU A 12 -6.81 7.43 5.53
C LEU A 12 -7.11 8.35 4.33
N VAL A 13 -7.46 7.75 3.19
CA VAL A 13 -7.85 8.48 1.97
C VAL A 13 -9.31 8.25 1.58
N GLU A 14 -9.90 7.13 2.03
CA GLU A 14 -11.29 6.79 1.74
C GLU A 14 -11.90 5.95 2.87
N GLY A 15 -13.22 6.10 3.09
CA GLY A 15 -13.97 5.32 4.08
C GLY A 15 -13.97 5.93 5.49
N LYS A 16 -14.43 5.15 6.47
CA LYS A 16 -14.48 5.50 7.90
C LYS A 16 -13.75 4.44 8.71
N LEU A 17 -12.97 4.87 9.70
CA LEU A 17 -12.21 3.98 10.59
C LEU A 17 -13.13 3.32 11.63
N GLU A 18 -14.04 2.47 11.16
CA GLU A 18 -15.03 1.71 11.93
C GLU A 18 -14.77 0.20 11.75
N PRO A 19 -14.84 -0.62 12.83
CA PRO A 19 -14.59 -2.06 12.71
C PRO A 19 -15.52 -2.75 11.70
N GLY A 20 -14.93 -3.54 10.80
CA GLY A 20 -15.65 -4.28 9.76
C GLY A 20 -15.98 -3.46 8.51
N ALA A 21 -15.68 -2.16 8.48
CA ALA A 21 -15.80 -1.32 7.28
C ALA A 21 -14.52 -1.37 6.44
N GLU A 22 -14.68 -1.31 5.12
CA GLU A 22 -13.58 -1.15 4.18
C GLU A 22 -13.05 0.29 4.21
N ILE A 23 -11.73 0.44 4.09
CA ILE A 23 -11.05 1.74 4.07
C ILE A 23 -9.95 1.76 3.01
N GLY A 24 -9.75 2.92 2.41
CA GLY A 24 -8.61 3.20 1.55
C GLY A 24 -7.50 3.87 2.37
N ILE A 25 -6.28 3.32 2.30
CA ILE A 25 -5.09 3.85 2.97
C ILE A 25 -4.04 4.22 1.93
N LYS A 26 -3.38 5.36 2.10
CA LYS A 26 -2.19 5.73 1.34
C LYS A 26 -0.99 4.92 1.83
N VAL A 27 -0.32 4.23 0.91
CA VAL A 27 0.91 3.49 1.19
C VAL A 27 2.12 4.38 0.94
N ASP A 28 2.98 4.55 1.95
CA ASP A 28 4.18 5.38 1.83
C ASP A 28 5.35 4.64 1.20
N GLN A 29 5.46 3.35 1.50
CA GLN A 29 6.61 2.53 1.10
C GLN A 29 6.20 1.11 0.77
N THR A 30 6.89 0.53 -0.21
CA THR A 30 6.79 -0.91 -0.52
C THR A 30 8.17 -1.55 -0.39
N LEU A 31 8.21 -2.72 0.23
CA LEU A 31 9.39 -3.58 0.28
C LEU A 31 9.05 -4.89 -0.42
N ILE A 32 9.79 -5.20 -1.48
CA ILE A 32 9.67 -6.42 -2.26
C ILE A 32 10.81 -7.35 -1.82
N GLN A 33 10.56 -8.66 -1.66
CA GLN A 33 11.60 -9.63 -1.29
C GLN A 33 11.63 -10.83 -2.22
N ASP A 34 12.85 -11.32 -2.48
CA ASP A 34 13.28 -12.43 -3.36
C ASP A 34 12.14 -13.21 -4.07
N ALA A 35 11.59 -14.25 -3.45
CA ALA A 35 10.60 -15.12 -4.10
C ALA A 35 9.27 -14.41 -4.47
N THR A 36 8.93 -13.32 -3.79
CA THR A 36 7.73 -12.51 -4.10
C THR A 36 8.02 -11.44 -5.16
N GLY A 37 9.28 -11.12 -5.42
CA GLY A 37 9.64 -9.99 -6.27
C GLY A 37 9.37 -10.19 -7.75
N THR A 38 9.70 -11.36 -8.28
CA THR A 38 9.45 -11.67 -9.69
C THR A 38 7.95 -11.58 -10.02
N MET A 39 7.08 -12.12 -9.15
CA MET A 39 5.63 -12.10 -9.38
C MET A 39 5.06 -10.68 -9.29
N VAL A 40 5.50 -9.88 -8.30
CA VAL A 40 5.07 -8.48 -8.16
C VAL A 40 5.38 -7.69 -9.43
N TRP A 41 6.58 -7.85 -9.98
CA TRP A 41 6.97 -7.15 -11.21
C TRP A 41 6.21 -7.63 -12.45
N GLN A 42 5.93 -8.93 -12.58
CA GLN A 42 5.11 -9.47 -13.66
C GLN A 42 3.68 -8.92 -13.64
N GLN A 43 3.06 -8.86 -12.46
CA GLN A 43 1.72 -8.29 -12.28
C GLN A 43 1.73 -6.78 -12.54
N PHE A 44 2.74 -6.07 -12.00
CA PHE A 44 2.88 -4.63 -12.23
C PHE A 44 3.02 -4.29 -13.71
N HIS A 45 3.82 -5.05 -14.46
CA HIS A 45 3.96 -4.89 -15.91
C HIS A 45 2.64 -5.10 -16.64
N SER A 46 1.85 -6.10 -16.22
CA SER A 46 0.54 -6.41 -16.81
C SER A 46 -0.49 -5.29 -16.61
N PHE A 47 -0.34 -4.43 -15.59
CA PHE A 47 -1.21 -3.27 -15.40
C PHE A 47 -0.97 -2.12 -16.41
N GLY A 48 0.13 -2.17 -17.18
CA GLY A 48 0.45 -1.11 -18.15
C GLY A 48 0.78 0.24 -17.50
N ILE A 49 1.12 0.25 -16.21
CA ILE A 49 1.46 1.47 -15.47
C ILE A 49 2.96 1.74 -15.67
N PRO A 50 3.36 2.94 -16.12
CA PRO A 50 4.75 3.20 -16.52
C PRO A 50 5.71 3.30 -15.33
N ARG A 51 5.21 3.62 -14.13
CA ARG A 51 6.04 3.83 -12.94
C ARG A 51 5.27 3.55 -11.65
N ILE A 52 5.97 2.98 -10.68
CA ILE A 52 5.48 2.84 -9.31
C ILE A 52 5.08 4.22 -8.76
N LYS A 53 3.92 4.28 -8.10
CA LYS A 53 3.34 5.52 -7.56
C LYS A 53 3.69 5.78 -6.10
N VAL A 54 4.24 4.80 -5.38
CA VAL A 54 4.65 5.01 -3.98
C VAL A 54 5.92 5.86 -3.92
N PRO A 55 6.08 6.70 -2.88
CA PRO A 55 7.28 7.52 -2.68
C PRO A 55 8.59 6.72 -2.65
N LEU A 56 8.59 5.55 -2.00
CA LEU A 56 9.76 4.69 -1.90
C LEU A 56 9.38 3.24 -2.19
N CYS A 57 10.10 2.62 -3.12
CA CYS A 57 10.04 1.18 -3.34
C CYS A 57 11.44 0.60 -3.22
N VAL A 58 11.60 -0.37 -2.32
CA VAL A 58 12.83 -1.14 -2.14
C VAL A 58 12.58 -2.55 -2.63
N THR A 59 13.53 -3.10 -3.38
CA THR A 59 13.43 -4.43 -4.00
C THR A 59 14.61 -5.31 -3.64
#